data_AF-A0A925Q781-F1
#
_entry.id   AF-A0A925Q781-F1
#
_cell.length_a   1.000
_cell.length_b   1.000
_cell.length_c   1.000
_cell.angle_alpha   90.00
_cell.angle_beta   90.00
_cell.angle_gamma   90.00
#
_symmetry.space_group_name_H-M   'P 1'
#
loop_
_entity.id
_entity.type
_entity.pdbx_description
1 polymer ?
#
loop_
_entity_poly.entity_id
_entity_poly.type
_entity_poly.pdbx_seq_one_letter_code
_entity_poly.pdbx_strand_id
1 'polypeptide(L)'
;MTVAGCVTSESTPPPPPPPIDEPATSGGEEPEHAVVRVLFATDRNRTAALQPASMFGGKRADLTYGTCDVSIPREHRMGVLESPSLLRLEFREDPEKHVVLLGVETLRREQFAARLDERLRSAKKRSAFVFVHGYNVSFEDAARRTAQISYDLGFPGVPMFYSWPSQASTALYVEDEQNVEWAETNLHSFLGDVLTKSGDAEIVLIAHSMGNRALTRVIATLSRESPALRSRIKEIILTAPDIDADVFRRQLGPALIATGRPITLYASSNDLALVASKQAHGYGRAGESGPGLIVLPGIETIDATGVDTGLLGHSYYGDSRSVLADMFHLLREGKRASERAGLKPIDGANGRRHWTIAP
;
A
#
# COMPACT_ATOMS: atom_id res chain seq x y z
N MET A 1 32.18 16.11 39.58
CA MET A 1 31.38 14.93 39.21
C MET A 1 29.91 15.32 39.30
N THR A 2 29.34 15.86 38.22
CA THR A 2 27.88 16.04 38.08
C THR A 2 27.56 16.12 36.59
N VAL A 3 26.94 15.08 36.05
CA VAL A 3 26.48 15.00 34.66
C VAL A 3 25.02 15.47 34.65
N ALA A 4 24.72 16.51 33.88
CA ALA A 4 23.36 16.98 33.65
C ALA A 4 22.71 16.10 32.56
N GLY A 5 21.65 15.38 32.92
CA GLY A 5 20.85 14.58 32.00
C GLY A 5 19.91 15.46 31.18
N CYS A 6 20.07 15.42 29.86
CA CYS A 6 19.12 16.00 28.91
C CYS A 6 18.00 14.98 28.68
N VAL A 7 16.78 15.30 29.09
CA VAL A 7 15.58 14.49 28.82
C VAL A 7 15.05 14.92 27.46
N THR A 8 15.17 14.04 26.46
CA THR A 8 14.53 14.21 25.16
C THR A 8 13.04 13.91 25.30
N SER A 9 12.19 14.93 25.15
CA SER A 9 10.74 14.75 25.06
C SER A 9 10.40 14.17 23.68
N GLU A 10 9.99 12.90 23.63
CA GLU A 10 9.35 12.33 22.44
C GLU A 10 8.00 13.04 22.24
N SER A 11 7.89 13.85 21.18
CA SER A 11 6.60 14.38 20.76
C SER A 11 5.80 13.27 20.08
N THR A 12 4.84 12.69 20.79
CA THR A 12 3.81 11.85 20.17
C THR A 12 3.01 12.69 19.17
N PRO A 13 2.85 12.25 17.91
CA PRO A 13 1.96 12.88 16.95
C PRO A 13 0.51 12.79 17.45
N PRO A 14 -0.33 13.78 17.12
CA PRO A 14 -1.72 13.81 17.55
C PRO A 14 -2.50 12.60 17.01
N PRO A 15 -3.53 12.12 17.73
CA PRO A 15 -4.40 11.05 17.24
C PRO A 15 -5.03 11.46 15.89
N PRO A 16 -5.23 10.49 14.97
CA PRO A 16 -5.90 10.77 13.71
C PRO A 16 -7.33 11.31 13.96
N PRO A 17 -7.83 12.22 13.13
CA PRO A 17 -9.18 12.75 13.27
C PRO A 17 -10.22 11.63 13.06
N PRO A 18 -11.40 11.73 13.70
CA PRO A 18 -12.45 10.72 13.55
C PRO A 18 -12.89 10.59 12.08
N PRO A 19 -13.29 9.39 11.63
CA PRO A 19 -13.85 9.18 10.30
C PRO A 19 -15.16 9.97 10.14
N ILE A 20 -15.43 10.42 8.93
CA ILE A 20 -16.70 11.05 8.55
C ILE A 20 -17.44 10.09 7.64
N ASP A 21 -18.53 9.50 8.15
CA ASP A 21 -19.85 9.42 7.50
C ASP A 21 -20.81 8.53 8.34
N GLU A 22 -21.52 9.12 9.30
CA GLU A 22 -22.91 8.76 9.63
C GLU A 22 -23.67 10.03 10.06
N PRO A 23 -24.95 10.19 9.67
CA PRO A 23 -25.80 11.24 10.22
C PRO A 23 -25.99 10.98 11.71
N ALA A 24 -25.86 12.02 12.53
CA ALA A 24 -26.02 11.95 13.98
C ALA A 24 -27.38 11.32 14.36
N THR A 25 -27.36 10.04 14.73
CA THR A 25 -28.46 9.39 15.41
C THR A 25 -28.39 9.78 16.88
N SER A 26 -29.40 10.51 17.32
CA SER A 26 -29.57 10.92 18.71
C SER A 26 -29.70 9.72 19.63
N GLY A 27 -28.73 9.51 20.54
CA GLY A 27 -28.92 8.75 21.78
C GLY A 27 -28.27 7.37 21.92
N GLY A 28 -27.24 7.03 21.13
CA GLY A 28 -26.41 5.82 21.36
C GLY A 28 -25.02 6.16 21.88
N GLU A 29 -24.39 5.27 22.64
CA GLU A 29 -22.94 5.33 22.92
C GLU A 29 -22.18 5.51 21.59
N GLU A 30 -21.18 6.41 21.55
CA GLU A 30 -20.37 6.55 20.33
C GLU A 30 -19.75 5.18 19.99
N PRO A 31 -19.79 4.75 18.71
CA PRO A 31 -19.21 3.47 18.34
C PRO A 31 -17.73 3.40 18.77
N GLU A 32 -17.35 2.26 19.36
CA GLU A 32 -15.98 2.01 19.85
C GLU A 32 -14.97 1.73 18.71
N HIS A 33 -15.43 1.80 17.45
CA HIS A 33 -14.57 1.67 16.28
C HIS A 33 -14.96 2.64 15.17
N ALA A 34 -13.95 3.02 14.39
CA ALA A 34 -14.07 3.75 13.15
C ALA A 34 -14.42 2.79 12.00
N VAL A 35 -15.16 3.24 10.99
CA VAL A 35 -15.37 2.48 9.74
C VAL A 35 -14.72 3.20 8.58
N VAL A 36 -13.84 2.49 7.86
CA VAL A 36 -13.18 2.97 6.65
C VAL A 36 -13.75 2.21 5.46
N ARG A 37 -14.49 2.91 4.60
CA ARG A 37 -14.99 2.35 3.35
C ARG A 37 -13.93 2.42 2.25
N VAL A 38 -13.49 1.28 1.75
CA VAL A 38 -12.51 1.15 0.67
C VAL A 38 -13.19 0.67 -0.62
N LEU A 39 -12.72 1.14 -1.77
CA LEU A 39 -13.16 0.64 -3.07
C LEU A 39 -12.19 -0.46 -3.53
N PHE A 40 -12.67 -1.45 -4.29
CA PHE A 40 -11.80 -2.52 -4.77
C PHE A 40 -12.08 -2.93 -6.21
N ALA A 41 -11.06 -3.52 -6.82
CA ALA A 41 -11.18 -4.43 -7.94
C ALA A 41 -10.41 -5.72 -7.64
N THR A 42 -10.96 -6.87 -8.03
CA THR A 42 -10.34 -8.18 -7.81
C THR A 42 -10.67 -9.13 -8.96
N ASP A 43 -9.69 -9.92 -9.36
CA ASP A 43 -9.81 -11.03 -10.31
C ASP A 43 -9.65 -12.38 -9.61
N ARG A 44 -10.05 -12.41 -8.33
CA ARG A 44 -10.21 -13.63 -7.52
C ARG A 44 -11.57 -14.26 -7.75
N ASN A 45 -11.62 -15.59 -7.72
CA ASN A 45 -12.88 -16.30 -7.78
C ASN A 45 -13.76 -16.00 -6.57
N ARG A 46 -15.05 -15.73 -6.81
CA ARG A 46 -16.04 -15.72 -5.74
C ARG A 46 -16.23 -17.13 -5.19
N THR A 47 -16.32 -17.27 -3.86
CA THR A 47 -16.62 -18.54 -3.20
C THR A 47 -18.12 -18.64 -2.87
N ALA A 48 -18.55 -19.80 -2.37
CA ALA A 48 -19.90 -19.96 -1.83
C ALA A 48 -20.06 -19.40 -0.40
N ALA A 49 -19.00 -18.86 0.20
CA ALA A 49 -19.04 -18.36 1.57
C ALA A 49 -19.85 -17.07 1.67
N LEU A 50 -20.62 -16.94 2.74
CA LEU A 50 -21.39 -15.73 3.08
C LEU A 50 -20.56 -14.73 3.89
N GLN A 51 -19.51 -15.19 4.56
CA GLN A 51 -18.66 -14.34 5.39
C GLN A 51 -17.78 -13.44 4.51
N PRO A 52 -17.69 -12.13 4.79
CA PRO A 52 -16.86 -11.18 4.04
C PRO A 52 -15.41 -11.66 3.83
N ALA A 53 -14.76 -12.11 4.90
CA ALA A 53 -13.39 -12.64 4.93
C ALA A 53 -13.12 -13.74 3.89
N SER A 54 -14.12 -14.58 3.61
CA SER A 54 -13.99 -15.75 2.74
C SER A 54 -14.70 -15.59 1.39
N MET A 55 -15.26 -14.40 1.09
CA MET A 55 -16.06 -14.18 -0.12
C MET A 55 -15.27 -14.38 -1.41
N PHE A 56 -13.97 -14.08 -1.39
CA PHE A 56 -13.05 -14.25 -2.52
C PHE A 56 -11.89 -15.19 -2.17
N GLY A 57 -11.61 -16.13 -3.08
CA GLY A 57 -10.57 -17.15 -2.92
C GLY A 57 -9.22 -16.78 -3.56
N GLY A 58 -8.40 -17.81 -3.79
CA GLY A 58 -7.10 -17.69 -4.45
C GLY A 58 -7.09 -18.09 -5.93
N LYS A 59 -8.21 -18.46 -6.55
CA LYS A 59 -8.22 -18.85 -7.97
C LYS A 59 -8.47 -17.64 -8.86
N ARG A 60 -7.93 -17.70 -10.08
CA ARG A 60 -8.14 -16.72 -11.16
C ARG A 60 -9.61 -16.67 -11.59
N ALA A 61 -10.13 -15.48 -11.84
CA ALA A 61 -11.48 -15.23 -12.35
C ALA A 61 -11.57 -13.88 -13.11
N ASP A 62 -12.72 -13.58 -13.69
CA ASP A 62 -12.94 -12.27 -14.31
C ASP A 62 -12.95 -11.13 -13.28
N LEU A 63 -12.60 -9.93 -13.76
CA LEU A 63 -12.50 -8.74 -12.95
C LEU A 63 -13.86 -8.35 -12.33
N THR A 64 -13.89 -8.25 -11.01
CA THR A 64 -15.02 -7.85 -10.18
C THR A 64 -14.71 -6.57 -9.43
N TYR A 65 -15.65 -5.64 -9.37
CA TYR A 65 -15.53 -4.39 -8.63
C TYR A 65 -16.37 -4.41 -7.36
N GLY A 66 -16.08 -3.50 -6.43
CA GLY A 66 -16.94 -3.34 -5.26
C GLY A 66 -16.47 -2.34 -4.22
N THR A 67 -17.12 -2.40 -3.06
CA THR A 67 -16.71 -1.71 -1.84
C THR A 67 -16.60 -2.66 -0.67
N CYS A 68 -15.65 -2.38 0.23
CA CYS A 68 -15.54 -3.04 1.52
C CYS A 68 -15.68 -2.02 2.64
N ASP A 69 -16.27 -2.44 3.75
CA ASP A 69 -16.27 -1.70 5.01
C ASP A 69 -15.33 -2.41 5.99
N VAL A 70 -14.36 -1.67 6.52
CA VAL A 70 -13.38 -2.20 7.46
C VAL A 70 -13.43 -1.39 8.75
N SER A 71 -13.53 -2.08 9.88
CA SER A 71 -13.43 -1.45 11.19
C SER A 71 -11.98 -1.14 11.56
N ILE A 72 -11.75 -0.04 12.27
CA ILE A 72 -10.49 0.30 12.92
C ILE A 72 -10.82 0.56 14.40
N PRO A 73 -10.25 -0.21 15.34
CA PRO A 73 -10.59 -0.07 16.75
C PRO A 73 -10.14 1.28 17.31
N ARG A 74 -10.83 1.83 18.32
CA ARG A 74 -10.49 3.14 18.89
C ARG A 74 -9.08 3.16 19.52
N GLU A 75 -8.63 2.04 20.06
CA GLU A 75 -7.28 1.87 20.62
C GLU A 75 -6.22 1.51 19.56
N HIS A 76 -6.55 1.63 18.26
CA HIS A 76 -5.64 1.30 17.16
C HIS A 76 -4.32 2.03 17.26
N ARG A 77 -3.23 1.29 17.02
CA ARG A 77 -1.88 1.85 16.96
C ARG A 77 -1.40 1.87 15.52
N MET A 78 -0.85 3.01 15.12
CA MET A 78 -0.28 3.20 13.79
C MET A 78 0.68 2.06 13.43
N GLY A 79 0.40 1.44 12.28
CA GLY A 79 1.13 0.32 11.74
C GLY A 79 0.63 -1.06 12.16
N VAL A 80 -0.25 -1.17 13.16
CA VAL A 80 -0.66 -2.47 13.68
C VAL A 80 -1.92 -2.95 12.97
N LEU A 81 -1.94 -4.15 12.43
CA LEU A 81 -3.19 -4.81 12.02
C LEU A 81 -3.70 -5.68 13.17
N GLU A 82 -4.42 -5.09 14.12
CA GLU A 82 -4.94 -5.83 15.26
C GLU A 82 -5.83 -7.00 14.80
N SER A 83 -5.52 -8.20 15.28
CA SER A 83 -6.23 -9.44 14.98
C SER A 83 -6.28 -10.35 16.21
N PRO A 84 -7.23 -11.32 16.24
CA PRO A 84 -7.33 -12.27 17.34
C PRO A 84 -6.02 -13.00 17.57
N SER A 85 -5.57 -13.05 18.83
CA SER A 85 -4.36 -13.77 19.21
C SER A 85 -4.64 -14.94 20.14
N LEU A 86 -4.13 -16.12 19.79
CA LEU A 86 -4.15 -17.29 20.69
C LEU A 86 -3.37 -17.02 21.99
N LEU A 87 -2.33 -16.19 21.96
CA LEU A 87 -1.60 -15.78 23.17
C LEU A 87 -2.48 -14.95 24.11
N ARG A 88 -3.44 -14.20 23.56
CA ARG A 88 -4.45 -13.43 24.29
C ARG A 88 -5.76 -14.20 24.50
N LEU A 89 -5.82 -15.48 24.10
CA LEU A 89 -7.02 -16.33 24.15
C LEU A 89 -8.21 -15.75 23.37
N GLU A 90 -7.94 -14.99 22.30
CA GLU A 90 -8.96 -14.45 21.39
C GLU A 90 -9.12 -15.40 20.20
N PHE A 91 -10.34 -15.90 20.00
CA PHE A 91 -10.65 -16.89 18.95
C PHE A 91 -11.59 -16.35 17.86
N ARG A 92 -12.07 -15.11 18.03
CA ARG A 92 -13.02 -14.46 17.13
C ARG A 92 -12.62 -13.00 16.93
N GLU A 93 -12.89 -12.52 15.73
CA GLU A 93 -12.77 -11.11 15.40
C GLU A 93 -13.76 -10.28 16.21
N ASP A 94 -13.32 -9.08 16.56
CA ASP A 94 -14.02 -8.15 17.43
C ASP A 94 -13.70 -6.74 16.90
N PRO A 95 -14.62 -6.07 16.20
CA PRO A 95 -14.38 -4.75 15.61
C PRO A 95 -13.92 -3.68 16.60
N GLU A 96 -14.18 -3.85 17.89
CA GLU A 96 -13.77 -2.91 18.95
C GLU A 96 -12.29 -3.08 19.32
N LYS A 97 -11.69 -4.24 19.00
CA LYS A 97 -10.30 -4.59 19.34
C LYS A 97 -9.42 -4.89 18.13
N HIS A 98 -10.04 -5.19 16.99
CA HIS A 98 -9.40 -5.71 15.81
C HIS A 98 -9.76 -4.88 14.59
N VAL A 99 -8.85 -4.83 13.63
CA VAL A 99 -9.18 -4.36 12.29
C VAL A 99 -9.92 -5.49 11.58
N VAL A 100 -11.21 -5.33 11.29
CA VAL A 100 -12.08 -6.42 10.76
C VAL A 100 -12.75 -6.01 9.46
N LEU A 101 -12.77 -6.90 8.47
CA LEU A 101 -13.57 -6.75 7.25
C LEU A 101 -15.05 -7.00 7.56
N LEU A 102 -15.82 -5.94 7.74
CA LEU A 102 -17.23 -5.98 8.15
C LEU A 102 -18.17 -6.39 7.02
N GLY A 103 -17.89 -5.95 5.79
CA GLY A 103 -18.80 -6.12 4.67
C GLY A 103 -18.12 -5.99 3.32
N VAL A 104 -18.67 -6.69 2.33
CA VAL A 104 -18.23 -6.65 0.93
C VAL A 104 -19.47 -6.55 0.03
N GLU A 105 -19.53 -5.48 -0.77
CA GLU A 105 -20.56 -5.27 -1.77
C GLU A 105 -19.91 -5.34 -3.16
N THR A 106 -20.36 -6.26 -4.02
CA THR A 106 -19.92 -6.32 -5.41
C THR A 106 -20.72 -5.36 -6.28
N LEU A 107 -20.03 -4.61 -7.13
CA LEU A 107 -20.59 -3.61 -8.03
C LEU A 107 -20.32 -3.98 -9.48
N ARG A 108 -21.24 -3.61 -10.37
CA ARG A 108 -20.93 -3.56 -11.80
C ARG A 108 -19.96 -2.41 -12.07
N ARG A 109 -19.23 -2.48 -13.18
CA ARG A 109 -18.21 -1.50 -13.59
C ARG A 109 -18.75 -0.06 -13.60
N GLU A 110 -19.97 0.15 -14.10
CA GLU A 110 -20.60 1.47 -14.16
C GLU A 110 -20.98 1.99 -12.76
N GLN A 111 -21.44 1.08 -11.88
CA GLN A 111 -21.76 1.41 -10.50
C GLN A 111 -20.50 1.74 -9.69
N PHE A 112 -19.40 1.03 -9.95
CA PHE A 112 -18.09 1.35 -9.39
C PHE A 112 -17.64 2.75 -9.80
N ALA A 113 -17.73 3.09 -11.10
CA ALA A 113 -17.36 4.43 -11.58
C ALA A 113 -18.22 5.53 -10.94
N ALA A 114 -19.53 5.32 -10.82
CA ALA A 114 -20.43 6.25 -10.15
C ALA A 114 -20.08 6.42 -8.65
N ARG A 115 -19.80 5.31 -7.95
CA ARG A 115 -19.40 5.33 -6.53
C ARG A 115 -18.05 6.01 -6.34
N LEU A 116 -17.09 5.81 -7.25
CA LEU A 116 -15.80 6.49 -7.22
C LEU A 116 -15.97 8.01 -7.37
N ASP A 117 -16.75 8.47 -8.35
CA ASP A 117 -17.00 9.90 -8.56
C ASP A 117 -17.73 10.55 -7.36
N GLU A 118 -18.73 9.86 -6.81
CA GLU A 118 -19.43 10.28 -5.59
C GLU A 118 -18.48 10.46 -4.40
N ARG A 119 -17.64 9.45 -4.15
CA ARG A 119 -16.64 9.48 -3.07
C ARG A 119 -15.59 10.56 -3.29
N LEU A 120 -15.16 10.79 -4.54
CA LEU A 120 -14.22 11.87 -4.87
C LEU A 120 -14.83 13.26 -4.70
N ARG A 121 -16.13 13.43 -4.95
CA ARG A 121 -16.84 14.71 -4.73
C ARG A 121 -17.06 15.03 -3.26
N SER A 122 -17.23 14.01 -2.41
CA SER A 122 -17.42 14.17 -0.96
C SER A 122 -16.11 14.20 -0.16
N ALA A 123 -15.01 13.71 -0.73
CA ALA A 123 -13.71 13.71 -0.08
C ALA A 123 -13.18 15.12 0.21
N LYS A 124 -12.45 15.28 1.34
CA LYS A 124 -11.79 16.54 1.73
C LYS A 124 -10.80 17.03 0.67
N LYS A 125 -10.18 16.09 -0.05
CA LYS A 125 -9.36 16.36 -1.23
C LYS A 125 -9.82 15.43 -2.35
N ARG A 126 -9.95 15.98 -3.57
CA ARG A 126 -10.21 15.21 -4.80
C ARG A 126 -8.96 14.40 -5.17
N SER A 127 -8.71 13.34 -4.42
CA SER A 127 -7.57 12.45 -4.58
C SER A 127 -7.96 11.04 -4.21
N ALA A 128 -7.28 10.05 -4.79
CA ALA A 128 -7.42 8.66 -4.43
C ALA A 128 -6.05 7.97 -4.42
N PHE A 129 -5.95 6.85 -3.72
CA PHE A 129 -4.82 5.95 -3.92
C PHE A 129 -5.29 4.56 -4.33
N VAL A 130 -4.47 3.86 -5.09
CA VAL A 130 -4.63 2.43 -5.40
C VAL A 130 -3.49 1.67 -4.75
N PHE A 131 -3.81 0.75 -3.85
CA PHE A 131 -2.87 -0.19 -3.26
C PHE A 131 -2.88 -1.53 -4.00
N VAL A 132 -1.71 -2.03 -4.41
CA VAL A 132 -1.51 -3.35 -5.01
C VAL A 132 -0.68 -4.20 -4.06
N HIS A 133 -1.29 -5.24 -3.48
CA HIS A 133 -0.65 -6.05 -2.46
C HIS A 133 0.43 -6.98 -3.01
N GLY A 134 1.24 -7.56 -2.11
CA GLY A 134 2.32 -8.51 -2.41
C GLY A 134 1.86 -9.98 -2.44
N TYR A 135 2.83 -10.90 -2.39
CA TYR A 135 2.60 -12.35 -2.31
C TYR A 135 2.06 -12.75 -0.93
N ASN A 136 1.46 -13.95 -0.83
CA ASN A 136 0.91 -14.48 0.41
C ASN A 136 -0.09 -13.51 1.11
N VAL A 137 -1.02 -12.94 0.35
CA VAL A 137 -2.03 -12.00 0.87
C VAL A 137 -3.41 -12.48 0.45
N SER A 138 -4.36 -12.56 1.39
CA SER A 138 -5.77 -12.86 1.09
C SER A 138 -6.52 -11.61 0.61
N PHE A 139 -7.76 -11.76 0.13
CA PHE A 139 -8.60 -10.59 -0.17
C PHE A 139 -8.86 -9.73 1.08
N GLU A 140 -9.10 -10.39 2.22
CA GLU A 140 -9.31 -9.73 3.50
C GLU A 140 -8.08 -8.94 3.96
N ASP A 141 -6.90 -9.55 3.92
CA ASP A 141 -5.66 -8.88 4.32
C ASP A 141 -5.41 -7.62 3.47
N ALA A 142 -5.68 -7.69 2.16
CA ALA A 142 -5.57 -6.53 1.28
C ALA A 142 -6.55 -5.42 1.64
N ALA A 143 -7.80 -5.76 1.98
CA ALA A 143 -8.80 -4.79 2.43
C ALA A 143 -8.41 -4.15 3.77
N ARG A 144 -8.04 -4.97 4.76
CA ARG A 144 -7.60 -4.54 6.10
C ARG A 144 -6.40 -3.60 6.02
N ARG A 145 -5.37 -3.98 5.26
CA ARG A 145 -4.17 -3.17 5.03
C ARG A 145 -4.49 -1.83 4.37
N THR A 146 -5.38 -1.83 3.37
CA THR A 146 -5.77 -0.60 2.66
C THR A 146 -6.50 0.38 3.57
N ALA A 147 -7.41 -0.13 4.39
CA ALA A 147 -8.13 0.68 5.37
C ALA A 147 -7.18 1.25 6.43
N GLN A 148 -6.27 0.43 6.97
CA GLN A 148 -5.27 0.84 7.94
C GLN A 148 -4.34 1.93 7.38
N ILE A 149 -3.78 1.76 6.17
CA ILE A 149 -2.97 2.80 5.51
C ILE A 149 -3.77 4.10 5.37
N SER A 150 -5.04 4.03 4.96
CA SER A 150 -5.87 5.22 4.83
C SER A 150 -6.10 5.93 6.16
N TYR A 151 -6.36 5.16 7.22
CA TYR A 151 -6.63 5.66 8.56
C TYR A 151 -5.37 6.29 9.19
N ASP A 152 -4.26 5.57 9.18
CA ASP A 152 -3.00 5.98 9.79
C ASP A 152 -2.41 7.23 9.15
N LEU A 153 -2.55 7.36 7.83
CA LEU A 153 -2.08 8.54 7.12
C LEU A 153 -3.07 9.71 7.19
N GLY A 154 -4.25 9.51 7.79
CA GLY A 154 -5.35 10.45 7.75
C GLY A 154 -5.65 10.87 6.31
N PHE A 155 -5.64 9.92 5.37
CA PHE A 155 -5.68 10.21 3.95
C PHE A 155 -7.00 10.93 3.60
N PRO A 156 -6.96 12.14 3.01
CA PRO A 156 -8.14 12.98 2.83
C PRO A 156 -9.00 12.60 1.62
N GLY A 157 -8.65 11.50 0.94
CA GLY A 157 -9.20 11.06 -0.33
C GLY A 157 -9.86 9.68 -0.27
N VAL A 158 -9.99 9.04 -1.42
CA VAL A 158 -10.63 7.72 -1.56
C VAL A 158 -9.56 6.61 -1.56
N PRO A 159 -9.55 5.71 -0.56
CA PRO A 159 -8.69 4.53 -0.59
C PRO A 159 -9.25 3.44 -1.49
N MET A 160 -8.39 2.86 -2.33
CA MET A 160 -8.73 1.76 -3.23
C MET A 160 -7.66 0.68 -3.21
N PHE A 161 -8.03 -0.56 -3.54
CA PHE A 161 -7.05 -1.62 -3.73
C PHE A 161 -7.37 -2.53 -4.91
N TYR A 162 -6.31 -3.10 -5.48
CA TYR A 162 -6.39 -4.21 -6.42
C TYR A 162 -5.98 -5.50 -5.71
N SER A 163 -6.87 -6.49 -5.71
CA SER A 163 -6.59 -7.80 -5.12
C SER A 163 -6.47 -8.88 -6.18
N TRP A 164 -5.23 -9.23 -6.51
CA TRP A 164 -4.90 -10.32 -7.43
C TRP A 164 -4.91 -11.68 -6.72
N PRO A 165 -5.07 -12.82 -7.41
CA PRO A 165 -5.27 -14.13 -6.79
C PRO A 165 -3.99 -14.72 -6.19
N SER A 166 -3.44 -14.05 -5.18
CA SER A 166 -2.42 -14.63 -4.31
C SER A 166 -3.03 -15.75 -3.46
N GLN A 167 -2.26 -16.82 -3.25
CA GLN A 167 -2.70 -18.03 -2.56
C GLN A 167 -2.82 -17.89 -1.05
N ALA A 168 -2.37 -16.77 -0.46
CA ALA A 168 -2.25 -16.63 1.00
C ALA A 168 -1.50 -17.81 1.64
N SER A 169 -0.50 -18.32 0.93
CA SER A 169 0.40 -19.37 1.39
C SER A 169 1.85 -19.07 1.01
N THR A 170 2.75 -19.21 1.98
CA THR A 170 4.21 -19.09 1.74
C THR A 170 4.76 -20.22 0.88
N ALA A 171 4.08 -21.37 0.82
CA ALA A 171 4.52 -22.55 0.05
C ALA A 171 4.21 -22.45 -1.46
N LEU A 172 3.33 -21.52 -1.86
CA LEU A 172 2.82 -21.42 -3.24
C LEU A 172 3.39 -20.19 -3.97
N TYR A 173 4.65 -19.88 -3.70
CA TYR A 173 5.33 -18.71 -4.24
C TYR A 173 5.35 -18.67 -5.78
N VAL A 174 5.69 -19.79 -6.45
CA VAL A 174 5.73 -19.87 -7.92
C VAL A 174 4.34 -19.68 -8.54
N GLU A 175 3.29 -20.15 -7.87
CA GLU A 175 1.92 -19.94 -8.33
C GLU A 175 1.54 -18.46 -8.23
N ASP A 176 1.92 -17.79 -7.14
CA ASP A 176 1.75 -16.34 -6.97
C ASP A 176 2.47 -15.55 -8.07
N GLU A 177 3.66 -15.97 -8.51
CA GLU A 177 4.37 -15.34 -9.63
C GLU A 177 3.60 -15.48 -10.95
N GLN A 178 3.07 -16.66 -11.23
CA GLN A 178 2.26 -16.87 -12.43
C GLN A 178 0.95 -16.08 -12.35
N ASN A 179 0.37 -15.95 -11.16
CA ASN A 179 -0.89 -15.25 -10.93
C ASN A 179 -0.75 -13.73 -11.06
N VAL A 180 0.34 -13.15 -10.53
CA VAL A 180 0.57 -11.71 -10.64
C VAL A 180 0.84 -11.29 -12.09
N GLU A 181 1.57 -12.09 -12.87
CA GLU A 181 1.80 -11.86 -14.30
C GLU A 181 0.50 -11.99 -15.10
N TRP A 182 -0.31 -13.01 -14.79
CA TRP A 182 -1.62 -13.18 -15.41
C TRP A 182 -2.58 -12.02 -15.09
N ALA A 183 -2.51 -11.47 -13.87
CA ALA A 183 -3.37 -10.38 -13.42
C ALA A 183 -3.05 -9.03 -14.10
N GLU A 184 -1.95 -8.90 -14.85
CA GLU A 184 -1.55 -7.65 -15.50
C GLU A 184 -2.63 -7.09 -16.43
N THR A 185 -3.34 -7.94 -17.18
CA THR A 185 -4.42 -7.50 -18.08
C THR A 185 -5.61 -6.91 -17.32
N ASN A 186 -5.97 -7.51 -16.20
CA ASN A 186 -7.07 -7.06 -15.35
C ASN A 186 -6.69 -5.80 -14.57
N LEU A 187 -5.45 -5.73 -14.04
CA LEU A 187 -4.92 -4.52 -13.41
C LEU A 187 -4.83 -3.35 -14.40
N HIS A 188 -4.43 -3.61 -15.65
CA HIS A 188 -4.44 -2.60 -16.71
C HIS A 188 -5.84 -2.04 -16.95
N SER A 189 -6.83 -2.92 -17.07
CA SER A 189 -8.24 -2.51 -17.25
C SER A 189 -8.74 -1.68 -16.07
N PHE A 190 -8.45 -2.12 -14.84
CA PHE A 190 -8.82 -1.40 -13.62
C PHE A 190 -8.16 -0.02 -13.51
N LEU A 191 -6.84 0.07 -13.71
CA LEU A 191 -6.14 1.35 -13.66
C LEU A 191 -6.57 2.28 -14.79
N GLY A 192 -6.85 1.74 -15.99
CA GLY A 192 -7.44 2.49 -17.09
C GLY A 192 -8.78 3.12 -16.69
N ASP A 193 -9.64 2.36 -16.00
CA ASP A 193 -10.91 2.88 -15.47
C ASP A 193 -10.71 3.95 -14.42
N VAL A 194 -9.87 3.71 -13.41
CA VAL A 194 -9.60 4.68 -12.34
C VAL A 194 -9.08 5.99 -12.94
N LEU A 195 -8.09 5.93 -13.83
CA LEU A 195 -7.47 7.12 -14.41
C LEU A 195 -8.44 7.87 -15.34
N THR A 196 -9.36 7.18 -16.01
CA THR A 196 -10.33 7.79 -16.94
C THR A 196 -11.59 8.31 -16.22
N LYS A 197 -12.04 7.63 -15.17
CA LYS A 197 -13.32 7.90 -14.49
C LYS A 197 -13.19 8.78 -13.24
N SER A 198 -11.98 9.12 -12.81
CA SER A 198 -11.71 9.95 -11.63
C SER A 198 -11.74 11.47 -11.88
N GLY A 199 -12.26 11.94 -13.02
CA GLY A 199 -12.49 13.37 -13.27
C GLY A 199 -11.18 14.16 -13.34
N ASP A 200 -10.90 15.04 -12.37
CA ASP A 200 -9.68 15.85 -12.14
C ASP A 200 -8.86 15.42 -10.89
N ALA A 201 -9.28 14.34 -10.21
CA ALA A 201 -8.60 13.84 -9.04
C ALA A 201 -7.14 13.38 -9.27
N GLU A 202 -6.30 13.67 -8.28
CA GLU A 202 -4.91 13.20 -8.17
C GLU A 202 -4.87 11.72 -7.72
N ILE A 203 -4.24 10.84 -8.50
CA ILE A 203 -4.17 9.39 -8.21
C ILE A 203 -2.77 8.99 -7.76
N VAL A 204 -2.67 8.43 -6.56
CA VAL A 204 -1.42 7.85 -6.02
C VAL A 204 -1.45 6.35 -6.24
N LEU A 205 -0.35 5.79 -6.73
CA LEU A 205 -0.22 4.34 -6.92
C LEU A 205 0.79 3.79 -5.91
N ILE A 206 0.38 2.79 -5.14
CA ILE A 206 1.20 2.16 -4.10
C ILE A 206 1.24 0.67 -4.38
N ALA A 207 2.43 0.08 -4.47
CA ALA A 207 2.57 -1.38 -4.56
C ALA A 207 3.56 -1.92 -3.54
N HIS A 208 3.29 -3.14 -3.10
CA HIS A 208 4.15 -3.87 -2.18
C HIS A 208 4.69 -5.16 -2.79
N SER A 209 5.98 -5.44 -2.55
CA SER A 209 6.64 -6.71 -2.87
C SER A 209 6.34 -7.14 -4.31
N MET A 210 5.79 -8.34 -4.50
CA MET A 210 5.47 -8.93 -5.80
C MET A 210 4.42 -8.13 -6.60
N GLY A 211 3.55 -7.36 -5.93
CA GLY A 211 2.59 -6.47 -6.61
C GLY A 211 3.26 -5.40 -7.46
N ASN A 212 4.52 -5.05 -7.17
CA ASN A 212 5.30 -4.13 -7.99
C ASN A 212 5.55 -4.71 -9.40
N ARG A 213 5.63 -6.04 -9.57
CA ARG A 213 5.84 -6.67 -10.88
C ARG A 213 4.74 -6.26 -11.86
N ALA A 214 3.49 -6.45 -11.46
CA ALA A 214 2.34 -6.07 -12.29
C ALA A 214 2.20 -4.55 -12.40
N LEU A 215 2.27 -3.80 -11.29
CA LEU A 215 2.04 -2.35 -11.31
C LEU A 215 3.02 -1.63 -12.25
N THR A 216 4.32 -1.94 -12.15
CA THR A 216 5.34 -1.24 -12.94
C THR A 216 5.23 -1.53 -14.44
N ARG A 217 4.90 -2.78 -14.83
CA ARG A 217 4.64 -3.15 -16.23
C ARG A 217 3.37 -2.50 -16.78
N VAL A 218 2.29 -2.49 -15.99
CA VAL A 218 1.03 -1.86 -16.38
C VAL A 218 1.19 -0.34 -16.54
N ILE A 219 1.86 0.35 -15.61
CA ILE A 219 2.14 1.79 -15.75
C ILE A 219 2.97 2.05 -17.02
N ALA A 220 4.01 1.25 -17.27
CA ALA A 220 4.83 1.40 -18.47
C ALA A 220 3.98 1.24 -19.74
N THR A 221 3.05 0.29 -19.78
CA THR A 221 2.15 0.05 -20.91
C THR A 221 1.11 1.15 -21.08
N LEU A 222 0.34 1.48 -20.03
CA LEU A 222 -0.64 2.57 -20.05
C LEU A 222 -0.01 3.90 -20.45
N SER A 223 1.21 4.16 -19.98
CA SER A 223 1.93 5.39 -20.33
C SER A 223 2.23 5.47 -21.83
N ARG A 224 2.54 4.36 -22.50
CA ARG A 224 2.76 4.33 -23.95
C ARG A 224 1.44 4.47 -24.73
N GLU A 225 0.42 3.73 -24.31
CA GLU A 225 -0.88 3.67 -25.01
C GLU A 225 -1.71 4.94 -24.85
N SER A 226 -1.67 5.55 -23.67
CA SER A 226 -2.47 6.72 -23.31
C SER A 226 -1.63 7.77 -22.57
N PRO A 227 -0.73 8.50 -23.27
CA PRO A 227 0.15 9.48 -22.64
C PRO A 227 -0.58 10.56 -21.83
N ALA A 228 -1.80 10.93 -22.23
CA ALA A 228 -2.63 11.90 -21.53
C ALA A 228 -2.99 11.45 -20.09
N LEU A 229 -3.10 10.13 -19.84
CA LEU A 229 -3.43 9.59 -18.52
C LEU A 229 -2.27 9.66 -17.53
N ARG A 230 -1.02 9.82 -17.99
CA ARG A 230 0.13 10.10 -17.10
C ARG A 230 -0.20 11.30 -16.22
N SER A 231 -0.76 12.34 -16.84
CA SER A 231 -1.73 13.36 -16.38
C SER A 231 -2.37 13.26 -14.99
N ARG A 232 -2.74 12.03 -14.64
CA ARG A 232 -3.59 11.70 -13.50
C ARG A 232 -2.82 11.13 -12.32
N ILE A 233 -1.66 10.53 -12.61
CA ILE A 233 -0.79 9.92 -11.61
C ILE A 233 -0.02 11.00 -10.88
N LYS A 234 -0.25 11.15 -9.58
CA LYS A 234 0.40 12.12 -8.71
C LYS A 234 1.76 11.64 -8.22
N GLU A 235 1.84 10.38 -7.82
CA GLU A 235 3.02 9.75 -7.21
C GLU A 235 2.94 8.23 -7.44
N ILE A 236 4.09 7.60 -7.64
CA ILE A 236 4.23 6.15 -7.69
C ILE A 236 5.12 5.72 -6.52
N ILE A 237 4.58 4.95 -5.59
CA ILE A 237 5.27 4.46 -4.41
C ILE A 237 5.50 2.96 -4.56
N LEU A 238 6.77 2.57 -4.63
CA LEU A 238 7.22 1.19 -4.71
C LEU A 238 7.78 0.77 -3.34
N THR A 239 7.13 -0.15 -2.66
CA THR A 239 7.58 -0.63 -1.35
C THR A 239 8.11 -2.05 -1.49
N ALA A 240 9.36 -2.26 -1.06
CA ALA A 240 10.07 -3.54 -1.14
C ALA A 240 9.97 -4.24 -2.52
N PRO A 241 10.20 -3.57 -3.67
CA PRO A 241 9.86 -4.15 -4.97
C PRO A 241 10.56 -5.48 -5.23
N ASP A 242 9.76 -6.55 -5.29
CA ASP A 242 10.21 -7.88 -5.68
C ASP A 242 10.27 -7.98 -7.20
N ILE A 243 11.22 -7.25 -7.80
CA ILE A 243 11.53 -7.23 -9.22
C ILE A 243 13.02 -7.51 -9.36
N ASP A 244 13.43 -8.27 -10.37
CA ASP A 244 14.85 -8.44 -10.68
C ASP A 244 15.52 -7.07 -10.84
N ALA A 245 16.62 -6.85 -10.12
CA ALA A 245 17.24 -5.54 -10.03
C ALA A 245 17.75 -5.04 -11.39
N ASP A 246 18.20 -5.93 -12.27
CA ASP A 246 18.70 -5.56 -13.60
C ASP A 246 17.57 -5.39 -14.62
N VAL A 247 16.45 -6.09 -14.46
CA VAL A 247 15.21 -5.78 -15.18
C VAL A 247 14.71 -4.40 -14.77
N PHE A 248 14.70 -4.09 -13.47
CA PHE A 248 14.29 -2.78 -13.00
C PHE A 248 15.22 -1.68 -13.53
N ARG A 249 16.55 -1.83 -13.38
CA ARG A 249 17.52 -0.83 -13.85
C ARG A 249 17.46 -0.59 -15.37
N ARG A 250 17.33 -1.65 -16.17
CA ARG A 250 17.44 -1.55 -17.63
C ARG A 250 16.11 -1.25 -18.33
N GLN A 251 14.98 -1.64 -17.74
CA GLN A 251 13.69 -1.62 -18.43
C GLN A 251 12.65 -0.80 -17.67
N LEU A 252 12.31 -1.21 -16.44
CA LEU A 252 11.13 -0.67 -15.76
C LEU A 252 11.40 0.69 -15.13
N GLY A 253 12.55 0.90 -14.49
CA GLY A 253 12.96 2.20 -13.95
C GLY A 253 12.93 3.31 -15.00
N PRO A 254 13.62 3.17 -16.15
CA PRO A 254 13.55 4.14 -17.24
C PRO A 254 12.13 4.38 -17.76
N ALA A 255 11.30 3.33 -17.88
CA ALA A 255 9.92 3.46 -18.33
C ALA A 255 9.05 4.25 -17.33
N LEU A 256 9.25 4.03 -16.03
CA LEU A 256 8.58 4.80 -14.97
C LEU A 256 9.04 6.25 -14.98
N ILE A 257 10.35 6.52 -15.09
CA ILE A 257 10.89 7.89 -15.15
C ILE A 257 10.32 8.63 -16.37
N ALA A 258 10.17 7.96 -17.51
CA ALA A 258 9.57 8.52 -18.72
C ALA A 258 8.08 8.91 -18.59
N THR A 259 7.42 8.51 -17.50
CA THR A 259 6.07 9.03 -17.17
C THR A 259 6.09 10.51 -16.80
N GLY A 260 7.25 11.04 -16.40
CA GLY A 260 7.41 12.40 -15.88
C GLY A 260 6.77 12.58 -14.50
N ARG A 261 6.42 11.47 -13.82
CA ARG A 261 5.80 11.50 -12.51
C ARG A 261 6.80 11.21 -11.41
N PRO A 262 6.61 11.80 -10.22
CA PRO A 262 7.44 11.46 -9.09
C PRO A 262 7.31 9.99 -8.70
N ILE A 263 8.45 9.40 -8.34
CA ILE A 263 8.56 7.99 -7.94
C ILE A 263 9.36 7.93 -6.65
N THR A 264 8.84 7.18 -5.69
CA THR A 264 9.50 6.91 -4.41
C THR A 264 9.67 5.39 -4.24
N LEU A 265 10.89 4.93 -4.00
CA LEU A 265 11.21 3.52 -3.81
C LEU A 265 11.73 3.30 -2.39
N TYR A 266 11.01 2.51 -1.59
CA TYR A 266 11.46 2.04 -0.28
C TYR A 266 12.13 0.68 -0.42
N ALA A 267 13.38 0.59 0.02
CA ALA A 267 14.19 -0.63 0.04
C ALA A 267 14.61 -0.97 1.47
N SER A 268 14.82 -2.26 1.76
CA SER A 268 15.29 -2.72 3.06
C SER A 268 16.12 -3.99 2.90
N SER A 269 17.24 -4.11 3.63
CA SER A 269 18.02 -5.36 3.66
C SER A 269 17.53 -6.37 4.68
N ASN A 270 16.58 -6.01 5.54
CA ASN A 270 16.00 -6.91 6.56
C ASN A 270 14.74 -7.64 6.07
N ASP A 271 14.43 -7.51 4.78
CA ASP A 271 13.26 -8.14 4.18
C ASP A 271 13.52 -9.62 3.85
N LEU A 272 13.08 -10.50 4.75
CA LEU A 272 13.24 -11.96 4.64
C LEU A 272 12.60 -12.54 3.37
N ALA A 273 11.55 -11.91 2.83
CA ALA A 273 10.92 -12.40 1.62
C ALA A 273 11.71 -12.02 0.37
N LEU A 274 12.35 -10.84 0.34
CA LEU A 274 13.29 -10.49 -0.71
C LEU A 274 14.52 -11.40 -0.68
N VAL A 275 14.99 -11.78 0.52
CA VAL A 275 16.04 -12.81 0.68
C VAL A 275 15.58 -14.16 0.10
N ALA A 276 14.35 -14.60 0.43
CA ALA A 276 13.79 -15.84 -0.13
C ALA A 276 13.62 -15.76 -1.66
N SER A 277 13.14 -14.63 -2.19
CA SER A 277 13.01 -14.38 -3.63
C SER A 277 14.38 -14.43 -4.31
N LYS A 278 15.38 -13.74 -3.78
CA LYS A 278 16.76 -13.80 -4.29
C LYS A 278 17.30 -15.22 -4.28
N GLN A 279 17.05 -15.98 -3.21
CA GLN A 279 17.46 -17.38 -3.12
C GLN A 279 16.78 -18.24 -4.19
N ALA A 280 15.52 -17.99 -4.51
CA ALA A 280 14.79 -18.70 -5.55
C ALA A 280 15.24 -18.31 -6.98
N HIS A 281 15.63 -17.04 -7.20
CA HIS A 281 15.91 -16.49 -8.53
C HIS A 281 17.39 -16.35 -8.90
N GLY A 282 18.29 -16.37 -7.91
CA GLY A 282 19.73 -16.22 -8.10
C GLY A 282 20.23 -14.79 -8.31
N TYR A 283 19.35 -13.78 -8.39
CA TYR A 283 19.71 -12.38 -8.62
C TYR A 283 19.08 -11.44 -7.60
N GLY A 284 19.75 -10.30 -7.34
CA GLY A 284 19.27 -9.29 -6.41
C GLY A 284 17.94 -8.66 -6.84
N ARG A 285 17.14 -8.25 -5.86
CA ARG A 285 15.83 -7.62 -6.05
C ARG A 285 15.92 -6.11 -5.95
N ALA A 286 15.02 -5.41 -6.64
CA ALA A 286 14.98 -3.96 -6.67
C ALA A 286 14.70 -3.31 -5.30
N GLY A 287 14.05 -4.04 -4.40
CA GLY A 287 13.80 -3.63 -3.02
C GLY A 287 14.90 -3.97 -2.02
N GLU A 288 15.99 -4.64 -2.43
CA GLU A 288 17.12 -4.91 -1.55
C GLU A 288 17.93 -3.62 -1.31
N SER A 289 18.32 -3.38 -0.06
CA SER A 289 19.29 -2.34 0.29
C SER A 289 20.75 -2.85 0.26
N GLY A 290 21.68 -2.09 0.84
CA GLY A 290 23.11 -2.42 0.92
C GLY A 290 23.79 -2.36 -0.46
N PRO A 291 24.70 -3.29 -0.79
CA PRO A 291 25.41 -3.29 -2.07
C PRO A 291 24.49 -3.39 -3.30
N GLY A 292 23.27 -3.91 -3.13
CA GLY A 292 22.28 -4.06 -4.19
C GLY A 292 21.38 -2.85 -4.43
N LEU A 293 21.46 -1.81 -3.57
CA LEU A 293 20.51 -0.69 -3.56
C LEU A 293 20.42 0.00 -4.93
N ILE A 294 19.20 0.09 -5.46
CA ILE A 294 18.94 0.78 -6.72
C ILE A 294 18.82 2.28 -6.48
N VAL A 295 19.76 3.05 -7.03
CA VAL A 295 19.70 4.52 -7.06
C VAL A 295 19.72 4.99 -8.52
N LEU A 296 18.58 5.49 -9.01
CA LEU A 296 18.41 6.00 -10.37
C LEU A 296 18.01 7.49 -10.34
N PRO A 297 18.61 8.34 -11.18
CA PRO A 297 18.12 9.71 -11.36
C PRO A 297 16.63 9.72 -11.74
N GLY A 298 15.83 10.52 -11.04
CA GLY A 298 14.37 10.58 -11.23
C GLY A 298 13.57 9.64 -10.30
N ILE A 299 14.23 8.85 -9.45
CA ILE A 299 13.58 8.06 -8.40
C ILE A 299 14.15 8.47 -7.04
N GLU A 300 13.28 8.77 -6.08
CA GLU A 300 13.67 8.97 -4.69
C GLU A 300 13.80 7.60 -4.00
N THR A 301 15.03 7.11 -3.91
CA THR A 301 15.34 5.87 -3.19
C THR A 301 15.52 6.14 -1.70
N ILE A 302 14.76 5.40 -0.88
CA ILE A 302 14.77 5.48 0.58
C ILE A 302 15.17 4.11 1.13
N ASP A 303 16.29 4.07 1.85
CA ASP A 303 16.75 2.93 2.61
C ASP A 303 16.07 2.91 4.00
N ALA A 304 15.14 1.98 4.14
CA ALA A 304 14.39 1.70 5.35
C ALA A 304 15.00 0.56 6.19
N THR A 305 16.26 0.15 5.92
CA THR A 305 16.91 -0.94 6.67
C THR A 305 17.03 -0.66 8.17
N GLY A 306 17.32 0.59 8.55
CA GLY A 306 17.51 1.00 9.95
C GLY A 306 16.23 1.12 10.76
N VAL A 307 15.08 0.83 10.16
CA VAL A 307 13.78 0.88 10.81
C VAL A 307 13.57 -0.39 11.64
N ASP A 308 13.18 -0.25 12.91
CA ASP A 308 12.78 -1.37 13.74
C ASP A 308 11.46 -1.96 13.19
N THR A 309 11.55 -3.16 12.61
CA THR A 309 10.42 -3.82 11.96
C THR A 309 9.71 -4.83 12.86
N GLY A 310 10.14 -4.96 14.13
CA GLY A 310 9.68 -6.05 14.98
C GLY A 310 9.86 -7.42 14.30
N LEU A 311 9.21 -8.47 14.82
CA LEU A 311 9.32 -9.85 14.30
C LEU A 311 8.79 -10.06 12.85
N LEU A 312 8.40 -8.99 12.13
CA LEU A 312 7.63 -8.99 10.88
C LEU A 312 8.34 -8.19 9.78
N GLY A 313 9.64 -8.47 9.55
CA GLY A 313 10.51 -7.78 8.58
C GLY A 313 10.01 -7.68 7.12
N HIS A 314 8.84 -8.22 6.78
CA HIS A 314 8.22 -8.15 5.45
C HIS A 314 6.98 -7.22 5.34
N SER A 315 6.45 -6.71 6.46
CA SER A 315 5.29 -5.81 6.43
C SER A 315 5.66 -4.36 6.76
N TYR A 316 6.95 -4.04 6.82
CA TYR A 316 7.46 -2.77 7.34
C TYR A 316 6.89 -1.52 6.65
N TYR A 317 6.48 -1.60 5.40
CA TYR A 317 5.88 -0.47 4.70
C TYR A 317 4.54 -0.03 5.29
N GLY A 318 3.80 -0.97 5.88
CA GLY A 318 2.51 -0.76 6.54
C GLY A 318 2.56 -0.99 8.05
N ASP A 319 3.64 -1.60 8.57
CA ASP A 319 3.83 -1.93 9.99
C ASP A 319 4.88 -1.06 10.68
N SER A 320 5.73 -0.38 9.91
CA SER A 320 6.62 0.63 10.47
C SER A 320 5.92 1.97 10.54
N ARG A 321 5.79 2.44 11.78
CA ARG A 321 5.43 3.82 12.09
C ARG A 321 6.32 4.85 11.38
N SER A 322 7.62 4.58 11.22
CA SER A 322 8.52 5.56 10.59
C SER A 322 8.38 5.61 9.06
N VAL A 323 8.07 4.48 8.41
CA VAL A 323 7.74 4.47 6.97
C VAL A 323 6.37 5.10 6.74
N LEU A 324 5.37 4.80 7.57
CA LEU A 324 4.06 5.46 7.51
C LEU A 324 4.17 6.97 7.77
N ALA A 325 4.98 7.40 8.74
CA ALA A 325 5.23 8.82 8.99
C ALA A 325 5.91 9.51 7.79
N ASP A 326 6.86 8.86 7.14
CA ASP A 326 7.48 9.39 5.92
C ASP A 326 6.48 9.47 4.76
N MET A 327 5.66 8.42 4.57
CA MET A 327 4.56 8.41 3.60
C MET A 327 3.51 9.48 3.91
N PHE A 328 3.27 9.80 5.18
CA PHE A 328 2.38 10.89 5.58
C PHE A 328 2.87 12.22 5.01
N HIS A 329 4.16 12.58 5.21
CA HIS A 329 4.70 13.82 4.66
C HIS A 329 4.66 13.84 3.12
N LEU A 330 4.91 12.70 2.48
CA LEU A 330 4.81 12.58 1.02
C LEU A 330 3.37 12.80 0.53
N LEU A 331 2.39 12.11 1.12
CA LEU A 331 1.01 12.07 0.61
C LEU A 331 0.14 13.24 1.07
N ARG A 332 0.36 13.75 2.27
CA ARG A 332 -0.42 14.87 2.85
C ARG A 332 0.19 16.22 2.52
N GLU A 333 1.50 16.34 2.62
CA GLU A 333 2.20 17.61 2.48
C GLU A 333 2.83 17.79 1.09
N GLY A 334 2.97 16.71 0.31
CA GLY A 334 3.56 16.74 -1.02
C GLY A 334 5.07 16.98 -1.01
N LYS A 335 5.72 16.82 0.14
CA LYS A 335 7.15 17.08 0.33
C LYS A 335 8.00 16.04 -0.39
N ARG A 336 9.00 16.50 -1.14
CA ARG A 336 10.03 15.64 -1.73
C ARG A 336 10.99 15.13 -0.67
N ALA A 337 11.78 14.09 -0.98
CA ALA A 337 12.68 13.46 -0.01
C ALA A 337 13.61 14.47 0.71
N SER A 338 14.08 15.50 0.01
CA SER A 338 14.93 16.55 0.59
C SER A 338 14.24 17.48 1.58
N GLU A 339 12.92 17.48 1.64
CA GLU A 339 12.12 18.35 2.50
C GLU A 339 11.50 17.59 3.68
N ARG A 340 11.65 16.26 3.71
CA ARG A 340 11.08 15.38 4.74
C ARG A 340 12.06 15.25 5.90
N ALA A 341 11.71 15.79 7.06
CA ALA A 341 12.58 15.89 8.23
C ALA A 341 13.06 14.53 8.78
N GLY A 342 12.27 13.47 8.56
CA GLY A 342 12.62 12.10 8.92
C GLY A 342 13.65 11.45 7.99
N LEU A 343 14.09 12.11 6.92
CA LEU A 343 15.03 11.56 5.95
C LEU A 343 16.40 12.23 6.04
N LYS A 344 17.45 11.41 6.04
CA LYS A 344 18.84 11.87 5.96
C LYS A 344 19.43 11.52 4.59
N PRO A 345 20.06 12.48 3.88
CA PRO A 345 20.71 12.18 2.61
C PRO A 345 21.97 11.35 2.86
N ILE A 346 22.19 10.34 2.03
CA ILE A 346 23.40 9.54 1.96
C ILE A 346 23.96 9.66 0.56
N ASP A 347 25.15 10.25 0.45
CA ASP A 347 25.86 10.36 -0.81
C ASP A 347 26.64 9.06 -1.05
N GLY A 348 26.20 8.27 -2.04
CA GLY A 348 26.83 7.00 -2.39
C GLY A 348 28.19 7.18 -3.08
N ALA A 349 29.04 6.16 -3.01
CA ALA A 349 30.38 6.17 -3.59
C ALA A 349 30.41 6.40 -5.12
N ASN A 350 29.30 6.14 -5.80
CA ASN A 350 29.10 6.39 -7.24
C ASN A 350 28.61 7.82 -7.54
N GLY A 351 28.61 8.72 -6.56
CA GLY A 351 28.11 10.09 -6.66
C GLY A 351 26.58 10.22 -6.68
N ARG A 352 25.84 9.12 -6.47
CA ARG A 352 24.37 9.16 -6.43
C ARG A 352 23.88 9.25 -4.99
N ARG A 353 22.98 10.20 -4.75
CA ARG A 353 22.31 10.40 -3.47
C ARG A 353 21.11 9.46 -3.33
N HIS A 354 21.01 8.83 -2.17
CA HIS A 354 19.78 8.22 -1.68
C HIS A 354 19.45 8.78 -0.29
N TRP A 355 18.35 8.32 0.31
CA TRP A 355 17.90 8.76 1.62
C TRP A 355 17.84 7.57 2.56
N THR A 356 17.98 7.79 3.85
CA THR A 356 17.67 6.79 4.87
C THR A 356 16.74 7.38 5.91
N ILE A 357 15.87 6.56 6.49
CA ILE A 357 14.98 6.97 7.57
C ILE A 357 15.82 7.18 8.83
N ALA A 358 15.75 8.39 9.39
CA ALA A 358 16.37 8.70 10.66
C ALA A 358 15.67 7.89 11.78
N PRO A 359 16.44 7.32 12.73
CA PRO A 359 15.87 6.65 13.90
C PRO A 359 14.95 7.53 14.72
#